data_AF-H3H4Z7-F1
#
_entry.id   AF-H3H4Z7-F1
#
_cell.length_a   1.000
_cell.length_b   1.000
_cell.length_c   1.000
_cell.angle_alpha   90.00
_cell.angle_beta   90.00
_cell.angle_gamma   90.00
#
_symmetry.space_group_name_H-M   'P 1'
#
loop_
_entity.id
_entity.type
_entity.pdbx_description
1 polymer ?
#
loop_
_entity_poly.entity_id
_entity_poly.type
_entity_poly.pdbx_seq_one_letter_code
_entity_poly.pdbx_strand_id
1 'polypeptide(L)'
;MVKLFCAIVGVAGSAFPVDIDPDQLVGDLKDAIKGENPATITCDAKDLQVFLAKMEGSAWLDGAGAAAVALDERGHPQGFVQMDPTLWIKNPKHFGDNFQPGEGQVHVLVVVPGHVRVDIGGTASRALKYKLPGRSLIVC
;
A
#
# COMPACT_ATOMS: atom_id res chain seq x y z
N MET A 1 -1.03 -19.45 8.34
CA MET A 1 -1.16 -18.01 8.67
C MET A 1 0.17 -17.37 9.03
N VAL A 2 0.50 -16.27 8.34
CA VAL A 2 1.63 -15.37 8.57
C VAL A 2 1.10 -13.97 8.86
N LYS A 3 1.80 -13.19 9.67
CA LYS A 3 1.43 -11.82 10.02
C LYS A 3 2.30 -10.82 9.27
N LEU A 4 1.74 -10.18 8.25
CA LEU A 4 2.43 -9.15 7.48
C LEU A 4 2.11 -7.78 8.05
N PHE A 5 3.13 -6.93 8.17
CA PHE A 5 2.90 -5.51 8.44
C PHE A 5 2.81 -4.76 7.12
N CYS A 6 1.68 -4.07 6.93
CA CYS A 6 1.39 -3.25 5.78
C CYS A 6 1.46 -1.77 6.19
N ALA A 7 1.86 -0.88 5.27
CA ALA A 7 1.81 0.56 5.51
C ALA A 7 1.32 1.30 4.27
N ILE A 8 0.55 2.36 4.48
CA ILE A 8 0.09 3.23 3.39
C ILE A 8 1.20 4.21 3.06
N VAL A 9 1.62 4.22 1.79
CA VAL A 9 2.73 5.07 1.35
C VAL A 9 2.39 6.55 1.54
N GLY A 10 3.31 7.30 2.14
CA GLY A 10 3.15 8.74 2.37
C GLY A 10 2.27 9.10 3.57
N VAL A 11 1.77 8.13 4.33
CA VAL A 11 0.98 8.37 5.54
C VAL A 11 1.78 7.94 6.76
N ALA A 12 2.22 8.90 7.57
CA ALA A 12 2.94 8.62 8.81
C ALA A 12 2.06 7.83 9.79
N GLY A 13 2.62 6.81 10.44
CA GLY A 13 1.91 6.00 11.43
C GLY A 13 0.84 5.08 10.84
N SER A 14 0.83 4.84 9.52
CA SER A 14 -0.14 3.98 8.84
C SER A 14 0.22 2.49 8.82
N ALA A 15 1.17 2.06 9.65
CA ALA A 15 1.55 0.66 9.71
C ALA A 15 0.50 -0.16 10.48
N PHE A 16 0.00 -1.23 9.89
CA PHE A 16 -0.98 -2.13 10.51
C PHE A 16 -0.67 -3.60 10.18
N PRO A 17 -0.98 -4.54 11.10
CA PRO A 17 -0.84 -5.96 10.83
C PRO A 17 -1.98 -6.48 9.94
N VAL A 18 -1.68 -7.47 9.11
CA VAL A 18 -2.63 -8.25 8.32
C VAL A 18 -2.26 -9.73 8.46
N ASP A 19 -3.21 -10.54 8.90
CA ASP A 19 -3.05 -11.98 8.95
C ASP A 19 -3.50 -12.61 7.62
N ILE A 20 -2.64 -13.41 7.00
CA ILE A 20 -2.92 -14.08 5.72
C ILE A 20 -2.34 -15.48 5.69
N ASP A 21 -2.95 -16.42 4.98
CA ASP A 21 -2.34 -17.72 4.78
C ASP A 21 -1.24 -17.67 3.69
N PRO A 22 -0.05 -18.29 3.89
CA PRO A 22 0.97 -18.37 2.85
C PRO A 22 0.48 -19.05 1.56
N ASP A 23 -0.54 -19.91 1.66
CA ASP A 23 -1.23 -20.55 0.55
C ASP A 23 -2.37 -19.69 -0.03
N GLN A 24 -2.47 -18.40 0.29
CA GLN A 24 -3.39 -17.47 -0.36
C GLN A 24 -2.69 -16.63 -1.43
N LEU A 25 -3.48 -16.00 -2.30
CA LEU A 25 -2.98 -15.15 -3.38
C LEU A 25 -2.72 -13.72 -2.87
N VAL A 26 -1.90 -12.98 -3.61
CA VAL A 26 -1.77 -11.52 -3.42
C VAL A 26 -3.12 -10.81 -3.66
N GLY A 27 -4.03 -11.38 -4.45
CA GLY A 27 -5.43 -10.92 -4.52
C GLY A 27 -6.13 -10.95 -3.15
N ASP A 28 -6.06 -12.07 -2.44
CA ASP A 28 -6.66 -12.22 -1.10
C ASP A 28 -6.01 -11.26 -0.08
N LEU A 29 -4.71 -10.96 -0.25
CA LEU A 29 -4.02 -9.95 0.54
C LEU A 29 -4.62 -8.56 0.38
N LYS A 30 -4.98 -8.16 -0.85
CA LYS A 30 -5.62 -6.87 -1.10
C LYS A 30 -6.99 -6.81 -0.43
N ASP A 31 -7.75 -7.90 -0.45
CA ASP A 31 -9.04 -7.98 0.24
C ASP A 31 -8.86 -7.86 1.77
N ALA A 32 -7.89 -8.57 2.33
CA ALA A 32 -7.57 -8.49 3.76
C ALA A 32 -7.14 -7.08 4.18
N ILE A 33 -6.26 -6.43 3.42
CA ILE A 33 -5.82 -5.05 3.66
C ILE A 33 -7.02 -4.08 3.67
N LYS A 34 -7.92 -4.20 2.70
CA LYS A 34 -9.14 -3.39 2.64
C LYS A 34 -10.03 -3.65 3.86
N GLY A 35 -10.18 -4.92 4.25
CA GLY A 35 -10.98 -5.34 5.40
C GLY A 35 -10.51 -4.75 6.73
N GLU A 36 -9.20 -4.59 6.91
CA GLU A 36 -8.62 -3.97 8.11
C GLU A 36 -8.80 -2.44 8.14
N ASN A 37 -8.85 -1.79 6.98
CA ASN A 37 -8.91 -0.32 6.88
C ASN A 37 -10.06 0.19 5.99
N PRO A 38 -11.32 -0.21 6.21
CA PRO A 38 -12.43 0.10 5.29
C PRO A 38 -12.80 1.59 5.26
N ALA A 39 -12.51 2.33 6.35
CA ALA A 39 -12.74 3.77 6.41
C ALA A 39 -11.71 4.56 5.59
N THR A 40 -10.48 4.06 5.52
CA THR A 40 -9.36 4.71 4.82
C THR A 40 -9.25 4.23 3.37
N ILE A 41 -9.59 2.97 3.11
CA ILE A 41 -9.53 2.31 1.81
C ILE A 41 -10.95 2.16 1.26
N THR A 42 -11.42 3.19 0.56
CA THR A 42 -12.79 3.22 0.02
C THR A 42 -12.90 2.65 -1.40
N CYS A 43 -11.79 2.37 -2.08
CA CYS A 43 -11.77 1.79 -3.43
C CYS A 43 -12.02 0.28 -3.42
N ASP A 44 -12.17 -0.32 -4.59
CA ASP A 44 -12.19 -1.79 -4.70
C ASP A 44 -10.80 -2.36 -4.37
N ALA A 45 -10.77 -3.54 -3.75
CA ALA A 45 -9.52 -4.19 -3.40
C ALA A 45 -8.65 -4.48 -4.63
N LYS A 46 -9.25 -4.82 -5.77
CA LYS A 46 -8.54 -5.01 -7.04
C LYS A 46 -7.75 -3.79 -7.49
N ASP A 47 -8.22 -2.58 -7.13
CA ASP A 47 -7.61 -1.31 -7.53
C ASP A 47 -6.45 -0.92 -6.61
N LEU A 48 -6.37 -1.53 -5.41
CA LEU A 48 -5.20 -1.38 -4.55
C LEU A 48 -3.95 -1.85 -5.28
N GLN A 49 -2.89 -1.08 -5.13
CA GLN A 49 -1.57 -1.50 -5.57
C GLN A 49 -0.73 -1.81 -4.34
N VAL A 50 -0.14 -3.00 -4.35
CA VAL A 50 0.70 -3.50 -3.25
C VAL A 50 2.09 -3.78 -3.77
N PHE A 51 3.09 -3.35 -3.02
CA PHE A 51 4.50 -3.46 -3.36
C PHE A 51 5.26 -4.08 -2.19
N LEU A 52 6.35 -4.78 -2.47
CA LEU A 52 7.27 -5.19 -1.42
C LEU A 52 7.87 -3.96 -0.75
N ALA A 53 7.93 -3.92 0.57
CA ALA A 53 8.52 -2.83 1.33
C ALA A 53 10.05 -2.95 1.47
N LYS A 54 10.70 -3.52 0.47
CA LYS A 54 12.16 -3.55 0.32
C LYS A 54 12.51 -3.37 -1.15
N MET A 55 13.64 -2.74 -1.40
CA MET A 55 14.28 -2.76 -2.71
C MET A 55 15.09 -4.06 -2.87
N GLU A 56 15.41 -4.41 -4.11
CA GLU A 56 16.25 -5.57 -4.40
C GLU A 56 17.61 -5.46 -3.69
N GLY A 57 17.99 -6.49 -2.93
CA GLY A 57 19.23 -6.51 -2.15
C GLY A 57 19.27 -5.62 -0.89
N SER A 58 18.13 -5.03 -0.49
CA SER A 58 18.05 -4.14 0.69
C SER A 58 17.21 -4.73 1.83
N ALA A 59 17.29 -4.09 3.00
CA ALA A 59 16.47 -4.42 4.16
C ALA A 59 15.02 -3.95 3.99
N TRP A 60 14.12 -4.55 4.78
CA TRP A 60 12.74 -4.07 4.91
C TRP A 60 12.71 -2.66 5.50
N LEU A 61 11.78 -1.84 5.02
CA LEU A 61 11.51 -0.53 5.58
C LEU A 61 10.93 -0.65 6.99
N ASP A 62 11.15 0.35 7.83
CA ASP A 62 10.35 0.58 9.01
C ASP A 62 9.16 1.50 8.68
N GLY A 63 8.32 1.80 9.67
CA GLY A 63 7.17 2.68 9.48
C GLY A 63 7.54 4.09 9.00
N ALA A 64 8.68 4.62 9.43
CA ALA A 64 9.18 5.93 9.01
C ALA A 64 9.65 5.89 7.54
N GLY A 65 10.39 4.85 7.17
CA GLY A 65 10.84 4.59 5.81
C GLY A 65 9.67 4.45 4.85
N ALA A 66 8.63 3.70 5.23
CA ALA A 66 7.41 3.55 4.43
C ALA A 66 6.68 4.89 4.19
N ALA A 67 6.64 5.77 5.21
CA ALA A 67 6.06 7.11 5.09
C ALA A 67 6.91 8.03 4.20
N ALA A 68 8.23 7.84 4.18
CA ALA A 68 9.17 8.63 3.39
C ALA A 68 9.34 8.16 1.93
N VAL A 69 8.69 7.06 1.52
CA VAL A 69 8.80 6.53 0.16
C VAL A 69 8.35 7.58 -0.87
N ALA A 70 9.25 7.89 -1.79
CA ALA A 70 8.97 8.78 -2.91
C ALA A 70 8.04 8.09 -3.92
N LEU A 71 6.96 8.79 -4.29
CA LEU A 71 6.06 8.40 -5.37
C LEU A 71 6.42 9.13 -6.66
N ASP A 72 6.29 8.47 -7.81
CA ASP A 72 6.38 9.10 -9.12
C ASP A 72 5.14 9.97 -9.44
N GLU A 73 5.12 10.59 -10.63
CA GLU A 73 4.00 11.43 -11.09
C GLU A 73 2.65 10.67 -11.19
N ARG A 74 2.69 9.33 -11.20
CA ARG A 74 1.52 8.45 -11.25
C ARG A 74 1.12 7.93 -9.88
N GLY A 75 1.87 8.24 -8.83
CA GLY A 75 1.63 7.76 -7.48
C GLY A 75 2.26 6.39 -7.19
N HIS A 76 3.21 5.92 -8.00
CA HIS A 76 3.88 4.63 -7.77
C HIS A 76 5.19 4.80 -6.98
N PRO A 77 5.45 3.93 -5.98
CA PRO A 77 6.66 3.98 -5.17
C PRO A 77 7.88 3.59 -6.02
N GLN A 78 8.86 4.50 -6.12
CA GLN A 78 10.02 4.29 -6.97
C GLN A 78 11.01 3.28 -6.36
N GLY A 79 11.47 2.32 -7.17
CA GLY A 79 12.45 1.31 -6.75
C GLY A 79 11.86 0.13 -5.98
N PHE A 80 10.54 0.06 -5.82
CA PHE A 80 9.85 -1.05 -5.15
C PHE A 80 9.18 -1.98 -6.15
N VAL A 81 9.22 -3.27 -5.86
CA VAL A 81 8.66 -4.31 -6.73
C VAL A 81 7.17 -4.46 -6.44
N GLN A 82 6.34 -4.25 -7.47
CA GLN A 82 4.90 -4.51 -7.37
C GLN A 82 4.67 -6.02 -7.24
N MET A 83 3.80 -6.42 -6.30
CA MET A 83 3.43 -7.83 -6.17
C MET A 83 2.43 -8.23 -7.25
N ASP A 84 2.63 -9.40 -7.84
CA ASP A 84 1.73 -9.99 -8.82
C ASP A 84 0.50 -10.59 -8.13
N PRO A 85 -0.73 -10.08 -8.40
CA PRO A 85 -1.97 -10.57 -7.78
C PRO A 85 -2.25 -12.06 -7.99
N THR A 86 -1.66 -12.67 -9.03
CA THR A 86 -1.88 -14.07 -9.41
C THR A 86 -0.93 -15.04 -8.73
N LEU A 87 0.05 -14.54 -7.98
CA LEU A 87 1.01 -15.36 -7.26
C LEU A 87 0.60 -15.55 -5.80
N TRP A 88 0.96 -16.71 -5.27
CA TRP A 88 0.79 -17.06 -3.86
C TRP A 88 1.73 -16.24 -2.97
N ILE A 89 1.32 -15.94 -1.74
CA ILE A 89 2.14 -15.23 -0.76
C ILE A 89 3.46 -15.95 -0.50
N LYS A 90 3.45 -17.29 -0.39
CA LYS A 90 4.68 -18.10 -0.21
C LYS A 90 5.62 -18.12 -1.41
N ASN A 91 5.26 -17.49 -2.53
CA ASN A 91 6.11 -17.50 -3.70
C ASN A 91 7.46 -16.85 -3.35
N PRO A 92 8.60 -17.52 -3.61
CA PRO A 92 9.92 -17.00 -3.24
C PRO A 92 10.25 -15.68 -3.92
N LYS A 93 9.57 -15.32 -5.02
CA LYS A 93 9.70 -14.00 -5.67
C LYS A 93 9.21 -12.84 -4.80
N HIS A 94 8.35 -13.08 -3.82
CA HIS A 94 7.84 -12.02 -2.94
C HIS A 94 8.75 -11.83 -1.72
N PHE A 95 8.76 -12.83 -0.84
CA PHE A 95 9.43 -12.68 0.44
C PHE A 95 10.73 -13.50 0.57
N GLY A 96 11.04 -14.34 -0.43
CA GLY A 96 12.12 -15.33 -0.37
C GLY A 96 11.68 -16.65 0.26
N ASP A 97 12.55 -17.65 0.21
CA ASP A 97 12.31 -18.94 0.85
C ASP A 97 12.30 -18.82 2.38
N ASN A 98 11.38 -19.53 3.04
CA ASN A 98 11.23 -19.58 4.51
C ASN A 98 11.11 -18.20 5.19
N PHE A 99 10.47 -17.25 4.52
CA PHE A 99 10.25 -15.91 5.05
C PHE A 99 9.55 -15.93 6.43
N GLN A 100 10.10 -15.16 7.37
CA GLN A 100 9.53 -14.91 8.68
C GLN A 100 9.48 -13.39 8.91
N PRO A 101 8.28 -12.83 9.19
CA PRO A 101 8.13 -11.41 9.48
C PRO A 101 8.94 -10.99 10.71
N GLY A 102 9.71 -9.91 10.60
CA GLY A 102 10.47 -9.34 11.72
C GLY A 102 9.68 -8.25 12.47
N GLU A 103 9.99 -8.04 13.74
CA GLU A 103 9.43 -6.91 14.51
C GLU A 103 9.97 -5.58 13.98
N GLY A 104 9.10 -4.56 13.92
CA GLY A 104 9.45 -3.21 13.43
C GLY A 104 9.61 -3.09 11.92
N GLN A 105 9.42 -4.19 11.17
CA GLN A 105 9.54 -4.22 9.71
C GLN A 105 8.18 -4.06 9.05
N VAL A 106 8.10 -3.17 8.08
CA VAL A 106 7.03 -3.12 7.09
C VAL A 106 7.40 -4.07 5.96
N HIS A 107 6.43 -4.90 5.57
CA HIS A 107 6.62 -5.96 4.57
C HIS A 107 5.93 -5.61 3.25
N VAL A 108 4.83 -4.86 3.32
CA VAL A 108 4.01 -4.49 2.17
C VAL A 108 3.71 -2.99 2.19
N LEU A 109 3.99 -2.32 1.09
CA LEU A 109 3.58 -0.94 0.84
C LEU A 109 2.24 -0.95 0.11
N VAL A 110 1.30 -0.13 0.59
CA VAL A 110 -0.06 -0.03 0.06
C VAL A 110 -0.22 1.34 -0.56
N VAL A 111 -0.59 1.37 -1.84
CA VAL A 111 -0.98 2.58 -2.56
C VAL A 111 -2.47 2.54 -2.83
N VAL A 112 -3.18 3.56 -2.37
CA VAL A 112 -4.62 3.71 -2.54
C VAL A 112 -4.87 4.72 -3.67
N PRO A 113 -5.41 4.28 -4.83
CA PRO A 113 -5.71 5.20 -5.93
C PRO A 113 -6.75 6.24 -5.51
N GLY A 114 -6.54 7.50 -5.88
CA GLY A 114 -7.50 8.58 -5.61
C GLY A 114 -7.58 9.03 -4.15
N HIS A 115 -6.78 8.48 -3.24
CA HIS A 115 -6.64 9.01 -1.89
C HIS A 115 -5.92 10.38 -1.98
N VAL A 116 -6.70 11.45 -1.91
CA VAL A 116 -6.16 12.81 -1.81
C VAL A 116 -5.36 12.87 -0.53
N ARG A 117 -4.07 13.22 -0.64
CA ARG A 117 -3.22 13.51 0.51
C ARG A 117 -3.90 14.60 1.33
N VAL A 118 -4.47 14.24 2.48
CA VAL A 118 -4.84 15.23 3.49
C VAL A 118 -3.59 15.42 4.33
N ASP A 119 -2.75 16.37 3.93
CA ASP A 119 -1.63 16.81 4.73
C ASP A 119 -2.20 17.47 6.00
N ILE A 120 -2.35 16.70 7.08
CA ILE A 120 -2.63 17.25 8.42
C ILE A 120 -1.29 17.77 8.95
N GLY A 121 -0.89 18.93 8.43
CA GLY A 121 0.33 19.63 8.79
C GLY A 121 0.41 20.93 7.99
N GLY A 122 -0.15 22.00 8.55
CA GLY A 122 -0.35 23.27 7.87
C GLY A 122 0.92 23.84 7.23
N THR A 123 0.83 24.28 5.97
CA THR A 123 0.76 25.69 5.55
C THR A 123 0.52 25.73 4.03
N ALA A 124 -0.49 26.50 3.61
CA ALA A 124 -0.77 26.94 2.23
C ALA A 124 -1.01 25.84 1.16
N SER A 125 -2.26 25.37 1.10
CA SER A 125 -2.81 24.65 -0.04
C SER A 125 -2.73 25.48 -1.33
N ARG A 126 -1.88 25.06 -2.28
CA ARG A 126 -2.08 25.41 -3.69
C ARG A 126 -2.78 24.24 -4.36
N ALA A 127 -4.10 24.32 -4.41
CA ALA A 127 -4.96 23.35 -5.06
C ALA A 127 -4.52 23.15 -6.53
N LEU A 128 -3.91 22.01 -6.86
CA LEU A 128 -3.91 21.54 -8.23
C LEU A 128 -5.25 20.85 -8.48
N LYS A 129 -6.10 21.56 -9.23
CA LYS A 129 -7.32 21.04 -9.87
C LYS A 129 -6.99 19.76 -10.63
N TYR A 130 -7.49 18.62 -10.17
CA TYR A 130 -7.71 17.50 -11.08
C TYR A 130 -9.11 17.63 -11.67
N LYS A 131 -9.13 17.93 -12.96
CA LYS A 131 -10.34 17.95 -13.77
C LYS A 131 -10.77 16.51 -14.00
N LEU A 132 -11.78 16.05 -13.25
CA LEU A 132 -12.46 14.78 -13.54
C LEU A 132 -13.12 14.89 -14.93
N PRO A 133 -12.80 13.99 -15.89
CA PRO A 133 -13.51 13.97 -17.16
C PRO A 133 -14.89 13.32 -16.94
N GLY A 134 -15.92 14.15 -16.99
CA GLY A 134 -17.28 13.71 -17.33
C GLY A 134 -18.07 13.01 -16.22
N ARG A 135 -18.72 13.80 -15.35
CA ARG A 135 -20.13 13.57 -14.99
C ARG A 135 -20.71 14.83 -14.35
N SER A 136 -21.65 15.43 -15.06
CA SER A 136 -22.53 16.47 -14.54
C SER A 136 -23.47 15.79 -13.55
N LEU A 137 -23.52 16.29 -12.31
CA LEU A 137 -24.64 16.04 -11.41
C LEU A 137 -24.96 17.35 -10.71
N ILE A 138 -25.96 18.01 -11.28
CA ILE A 138 -26.79 19.00 -10.62
C ILE A 138 -27.49 18.27 -9.48
N VAL A 139 -27.42 18.81 -8.27
CA VAL A 139 -28.43 18.55 -7.25
C VAL A 139 -28.81 19.91 -6.68
N CYS A 140 -30.12 20.17 -6.71
CA CYS A 140 -30.80 21.43 -6.44
C CYS A 140 -30.53 22.03 -5.05
#